data_AF-A0A395HVT6-F1
#
_entry.id   AF-A0A395HVT6-F1
#
_cell.length_a   1.000
_cell.length_b   1.000
_cell.length_c   1.000
_cell.angle_alpha   90.00
_cell.angle_beta   90.00
_cell.angle_gamma   90.00
#
_symmetry.space_group_name_H-M   'P 1'
#
loop_
_entity.id
_entity.type
_entity.pdbx_description
1 polymer ?
#
loop_
_entity_poly.entity_id
_entity_poly.type
_entity_poly.pdbx_seq_one_letter_code
_entity_poly.pdbx_strand_id
1 'polypeptide(L)'
;MVNLLTTPAILSAWESLPTSTRNDLSLPSALHLSDPISHAQLIQLARYFRTTPSSTQDASPPDKTKNEERTLNALLQGTKLHVPPPPKKPEPSKSYLTHKSALLAAAEADAYNRMLTSAPTATIARESPSIFTSSTPLLSALHDKHHTPGVIGKGQRNAEDEETITPSLVLNIFLSVLITGFSVFWALHSLIPTA
;
A
#
# COMPACT_ATOMS: atom_id res chain seq x y z
N MET A 1 12.74 5.40 -25.85
CA MET A 1 13.72 6.51 -25.73
C MET A 1 13.71 7.00 -24.30
N VAL A 2 14.85 7.41 -23.74
CA VAL A 2 14.99 7.85 -22.34
C VAL A 2 14.87 9.37 -22.25
N ASN A 3 14.13 9.85 -21.24
CA ASN A 3 14.00 11.27 -20.93
C ASN A 3 14.93 11.64 -19.77
N LEU A 4 15.61 12.77 -19.92
CA LEU A 4 16.54 13.35 -18.96
C LEU A 4 15.97 14.66 -18.43
N LEU A 5 16.35 15.07 -17.22
CA LEU A 5 16.01 16.38 -16.69
C LEU A 5 16.90 17.45 -17.33
N THR A 6 16.28 18.55 -17.76
CA THR A 6 16.97 19.71 -18.32
C THR A 6 17.80 20.41 -17.24
N THR A 7 19.08 20.62 -17.53
CA THR A 7 20.05 21.34 -16.68
C THR A 7 20.30 22.77 -17.23
N PRO A 8 20.90 23.68 -16.45
CA PRO A 8 21.23 25.02 -16.91
C PRO A 8 22.15 25.02 -18.14
N ALA A 9 23.07 24.05 -18.25
CA ALA A 9 23.97 23.91 -19.40
C ALA A 9 23.21 23.54 -20.69
N ILE A 10 22.21 22.66 -20.58
CA ILE A 10 21.33 22.32 -21.70
C ILE A 10 20.49 23.53 -22.10
N LEU A 11 19.98 24.27 -21.11
CA LEU A 11 19.14 25.44 -21.33
C LEU A 11 19.93 26.57 -22.02
N SER A 12 21.15 26.87 -21.58
CA SER A 12 22.01 27.87 -22.23
C SER A 12 22.40 27.48 -23.66
N ALA A 13 22.67 26.19 -23.89
CA ALA A 13 22.92 25.67 -25.23
C ALA A 13 21.68 25.80 -26.13
N TRP A 14 20.49 25.47 -25.61
CA TRP A 14 19.23 25.60 -26.35
C TRP A 14 18.89 27.06 -26.69
N GLU A 15 19.11 27.98 -25.76
CA GLU A 15 18.88 29.42 -25.96
C GLU A 15 19.79 30.01 -27.04
N SER A 16 21.02 29.49 -27.17
CA SER A 16 21.96 29.93 -28.21
C SER A 16 21.57 29.52 -29.64
N LEU A 17 20.57 28.65 -29.81
CA LEU A 17 20.08 28.25 -31.14
C LEU A 17 19.10 29.26 -31.74
N PRO A 18 19.21 29.57 -33.04
CA PRO A 18 18.16 30.26 -33.79
C PRO A 18 16.84 29.47 -33.80
N THR A 19 15.71 30.17 -33.77
CA THR A 19 14.36 29.57 -33.75
C THR A 19 14.06 28.70 -34.97
N SER A 20 14.60 29.02 -36.15
CA SER A 20 14.44 28.23 -37.38
C SER A 20 15.03 26.82 -37.24
N THR A 21 16.21 26.71 -36.64
CA THR A 21 16.92 25.43 -36.44
C THR A 21 16.22 24.56 -35.38
N ARG A 22 15.55 25.17 -34.40
CA ARG A 22 14.83 24.43 -33.34
C ARG A 22 13.71 23.56 -33.91
N ASN A 23 12.99 24.07 -34.92
CA ASN A 23 11.93 23.33 -35.60
C ASN A 23 12.49 22.17 -36.43
N ASP A 24 13.62 22.37 -37.10
CA ASP A 24 14.29 21.34 -37.90
C ASP A 24 14.86 20.20 -37.03
N LEU A 25 15.38 20.55 -35.85
CA LEU A 25 15.92 19.59 -34.88
C LEU A 25 14.85 18.90 -34.00
N SER A 26 13.55 19.09 -34.26
CA SER A 26 12.47 18.51 -33.44
C SER A 26 12.58 18.82 -31.93
N LEU A 27 13.11 20.00 -31.60
CA LEU A 27 13.27 20.44 -30.22
C LEU A 27 11.94 21.04 -29.71
N PRO A 28 11.64 20.95 -28.40
CA PRO A 28 10.47 21.59 -27.82
C PRO A 28 10.50 23.11 -28.06
N SER A 29 9.35 23.73 -28.33
CA SER A 29 9.26 25.18 -28.60
C SER A 29 9.58 26.05 -27.36
N ALA A 30 9.33 25.52 -26.17
CA ALA A 30 9.72 26.11 -24.89
C ALA A 30 10.31 25.01 -24.00
N LEU A 31 11.42 25.31 -23.33
CA LEU A 31 12.10 24.39 -22.44
C LEU A 31 12.42 25.12 -21.13
N HIS A 32 11.90 24.61 -20.01
CA HIS A 32 12.20 25.14 -18.68
C HIS A 32 13.16 24.23 -17.91
N LEU A 33 13.72 24.78 -16.84
CA LEU A 33 14.60 24.04 -15.95
C LEU A 33 13.84 22.85 -15.36
N SER A 34 14.48 21.67 -15.33
CA SER A 34 13.88 20.38 -14.90
C SER A 34 12.82 19.76 -15.82
N ASP A 35 12.53 20.36 -16.99
CA ASP A 35 11.65 19.71 -17.96
C ASP A 35 12.30 18.46 -18.57
N PRO A 36 11.50 17.45 -18.96
CA PRO A 36 11.99 16.26 -19.64
C PRO A 36 12.49 16.59 -21.05
N ILE A 37 13.75 16.29 -21.33
CA ILE A 37 14.36 16.34 -22.66
C ILE A 37 14.78 14.94 -23.12
N SER A 38 14.56 14.62 -24.39
CA SER A 38 14.95 13.32 -24.94
C SER A 38 16.47 13.25 -25.12
N HIS A 39 17.07 12.10 -24.82
CA HIS A 39 18.49 11.89 -25.09
C HIS A 39 18.87 12.08 -26.56
N ALA A 40 17.99 11.72 -27.50
CA ALA A 40 18.25 11.92 -28.93
C ALA A 40 18.28 13.40 -29.33
N GLN A 41 17.45 14.22 -28.70
CA GLN A 41 17.45 15.68 -28.90
C GLN A 41 18.77 16.28 -28.42
N LEU A 42 19.31 15.79 -27.29
CA LEU A 42 20.64 16.19 -26.81
C LEU A 42 21.75 15.82 -27.79
N ILE A 43 21.68 14.63 -28.39
CA ILE A 43 22.65 14.20 -29.41
C ILE A 43 22.58 15.11 -30.63
N GLN A 44 21.38 15.43 -31.11
CA GLN A 44 21.20 16.34 -32.25
C GLN A 44 21.75 17.73 -31.94
N LEU A 45 21.46 18.26 -30.75
CA LEU A 45 21.97 19.53 -30.25
C LEU A 45 23.51 19.56 -30.25
N ALA A 46 24.15 18.54 -29.67
CA ALA A 46 25.61 18.44 -29.63
C ALA A 46 26.22 18.27 -31.03
N ARG A 47 25.55 17.52 -31.92
CA ARG A 47 25.98 17.36 -33.32
C ARG A 47 25.93 18.69 -34.06
N TYR A 48 24.87 19.46 -33.86
CA TYR A 48 24.72 20.78 -34.48
C TYR A 48 25.91 21.68 -34.14
N PHE A 49 26.23 21.85 -32.85
CA PHE A 49 27.38 22.68 -32.42
C PHE A 49 28.73 22.17 -32.93
N ARG A 50 28.86 20.86 -33.14
CA ARG A 50 30.06 20.28 -33.75
C ARG A 50 30.16 20.58 -35.25
N THR A 51 29.04 20.57 -35.97
CA THR A 51 29.00 20.82 -37.42
C THR A 51 29.04 22.30 -37.78
N THR A 52 28.51 23.16 -36.91
CA THR A 52 28.53 24.62 -37.07
C THR A 52 29.41 25.22 -35.97
N PRO A 53 30.75 25.11 -36.08
CA PRO A 53 31.61 25.93 -35.25
C PRO A 53 31.24 27.39 -35.55
N SER A 54 30.75 28.12 -34.56
CA SER A 54 30.33 29.51 -34.71
C SER A 54 31.41 30.30 -35.44
N SER A 55 31.12 30.65 -36.69
CA SER A 55 31.92 31.51 -37.54
C SER A 55 31.79 32.96 -37.07
N THR A 56 32.17 33.23 -35.82
CA THR A 56 32.37 34.59 -35.33
C THR A 56 33.85 34.91 -35.47
N GLN A 57 34.22 35.36 -36.67
CA GLN A 57 35.43 36.13 -36.91
C GLN A 57 35.26 37.52 -36.27
N ASP A 58 35.22 37.61 -34.95
CA ASP A 58 35.35 38.88 -34.25
C ASP A 58 36.42 38.72 -33.17
N ALA A 59 37.65 39.14 -33.53
CA ALA A 59 38.82 39.54 -32.75
C ALA A 59 38.82 39.35 -31.21
N SER A 60 38.50 38.16 -30.70
CA SER A 60 38.74 37.76 -29.32
C SER A 60 39.28 36.33 -29.30
N PRO A 61 40.18 36.00 -28.35
CA PRO A 61 40.82 34.70 -28.29
C PRO A 61 39.76 33.59 -28.19
N PRO A 62 40.01 32.41 -28.77
CA PRO A 62 39.05 31.32 -28.78
C PRO A 62 38.71 30.90 -27.34
N ASP A 63 37.49 31.24 -26.88
CA ASP A 63 36.88 30.71 -25.67
C ASP A 63 36.66 29.19 -25.84
N LYS A 64 37.72 28.40 -25.67
CA LYS A 64 37.68 26.92 -25.72
C LYS A 64 36.63 26.37 -24.75
N THR A 65 36.45 27.04 -23.62
CA THR A 65 35.51 26.71 -22.55
C THR A 65 34.08 26.56 -23.06
N LYS A 66 33.57 27.51 -23.86
CA LYS A 66 32.20 27.45 -24.39
C LYS A 66 31.99 26.33 -25.41
N ASN A 67 33.04 25.87 -26.07
CA ASN A 67 32.93 24.75 -27.01
C ASN A 67 32.95 23.42 -26.25
N GLU A 68 33.78 23.31 -25.21
CA GLU A 68 33.83 22.17 -24.29
C GLU A 68 32.49 21.99 -23.55
N GLU A 69 31.88 23.09 -23.10
CA GLU A 69 30.56 23.13 -22.45
C GLU A 69 29.40 22.69 -23.38
N ARG A 70 29.58 22.79 -24.70
CA ARG A 70 28.58 22.37 -25.70
C ARG A 70 28.78 20.94 -26.20
N THR A 71 29.83 20.26 -25.75
CA THR A 71 30.01 18.84 -26.08
C THR A 71 28.93 18.00 -25.41
N LEU A 72 28.59 16.86 -26.03
CA LEU A 72 27.58 15.95 -25.47
C LEU A 72 27.91 15.53 -24.03
N ASN A 73 29.20 15.34 -23.70
CA ASN A 73 29.62 14.97 -22.35
C ASN A 73 29.32 16.07 -21.33
N ALA A 74 29.58 17.33 -21.68
CA ALA A 74 29.27 18.47 -20.81
C ALA A 74 27.74 18.65 -20.64
N LEU A 75 26.97 18.48 -21.71
CA LEU A 75 25.50 18.56 -21.67
C LEU A 75 24.87 17.44 -20.85
N LEU A 76 25.47 16.23 -20.85
CA LEU A 76 25.00 15.10 -20.06
C LEU A 76 25.44 15.19 -18.60
N GLN A 77 26.44 16.00 -18.27
CA GLN A 77 26.98 16.11 -16.93
C GLN A 77 25.92 16.65 -15.96
N GLY A 78 25.65 15.89 -14.90
CA GLY A 78 24.65 16.25 -13.90
C GLY A 78 23.19 16.06 -14.33
N THR A 79 22.93 15.53 -15.54
CA THR A 79 21.58 15.15 -15.94
C THR A 79 21.10 13.93 -15.16
N LYS A 80 19.83 13.91 -14.77
CA LYS A 80 19.19 12.78 -14.12
C LYS A 80 18.09 12.24 -15.00
N LEU A 81 17.77 10.96 -14.87
CA LEU A 81 16.65 10.35 -15.57
C LEU A 81 15.33 10.95 -15.05
N HIS A 82 14.48 11.43 -15.96
CA HIS A 82 13.15 11.94 -15.61
C HIS A 82 12.23 10.76 -15.31
N VAL A 83 11.85 10.60 -14.03
CA VAL A 83 10.81 9.68 -13.60
C VAL A 83 9.53 10.50 -13.37
N PRO A 84 8.44 10.24 -14.10
CA PRO A 84 7.17 10.92 -13.85
C PRO A 84 6.75 10.78 -12.39
N PRO A 85 6.13 11.80 -11.79
CA PRO A 85 5.63 11.70 -10.43
C PRO A 85 4.69 10.49 -10.33
N PRO A 86 4.79 9.68 -9.25
CA PRO A 86 3.89 8.56 -9.04
C PRO A 86 2.43 9.03 -9.16
N PRO A 87 1.56 8.24 -9.81
CA PRO A 87 0.14 8.55 -9.87
C PRO A 87 -0.40 8.84 -8.47
N LYS A 88 -1.23 9.88 -8.34
CA LYS A 88 -1.86 10.19 -7.06
C LYS A 88 -2.63 8.96 -6.59
N LYS A 89 -2.46 8.60 -5.31
CA LYS A 89 -3.20 7.49 -4.71
C LYS A 89 -4.70 7.74 -4.93
N PRO A 90 -5.48 6.75 -5.36
CA PRO A 90 -6.91 6.93 -5.52
C PRO A 90 -7.51 7.35 -4.17
N GLU A 91 -8.35 8.36 -4.21
CA GLU A 91 -9.12 8.74 -3.03
C GLU A 91 -10.00 7.55 -2.61
N PRO A 92 -10.19 7.34 -1.29
CA PRO A 92 -11.04 6.25 -0.81
C PRO A 92 -12.47 6.43 -1.35
N SER A 93 -13.07 5.32 -1.82
CA SER A 93 -14.45 5.33 -2.33
C SER A 93 -15.43 5.89 -1.29
N LYS A 94 -16.41 6.69 -1.74
CA LYS A 94 -17.46 7.25 -0.88
C LYS A 94 -18.24 6.16 -0.13
N SER A 95 -18.50 5.02 -0.77
CA SER A 95 -19.19 3.89 -0.13
C SER A 95 -18.42 3.33 1.06
N TYR A 96 -17.09 3.24 0.95
CA TYR A 96 -16.21 2.79 2.02
C TYR A 96 -16.24 3.74 3.21
N LEU A 97 -16.26 5.06 2.97
CA LEU A 97 -16.36 6.05 4.04
C LEU A 97 -17.69 5.94 4.79
N THR A 98 -18.81 5.75 4.07
CA THR A 98 -20.13 5.56 4.68
C THR A 98 -20.18 4.31 5.56
N HIS A 99 -19.65 3.18 5.09
CA HIS A 99 -19.64 1.94 5.88
C HIS A 99 -18.73 2.08 7.11
N LYS A 100 -17.56 2.70 6.94
CA LYS A 100 -16.63 2.96 8.03
C LYS A 100 -17.23 3.88 9.09
N SER A 101 -17.89 4.97 8.69
CA SER A 101 -18.54 5.88 9.64
C SER A 101 -19.68 5.20 10.39
N ALA A 102 -20.46 4.36 9.71
CA ALA A 102 -21.52 3.58 10.33
C ALA A 102 -20.98 2.60 11.38
N LEU A 103 -19.89 1.88 11.07
CA LEU A 103 -19.24 0.97 12.01
C LEU A 103 -18.66 1.71 13.23
N LEU A 104 -18.04 2.87 13.03
CA LEU A 104 -17.52 3.68 14.15
C LEU A 104 -18.64 4.20 15.04
N ALA A 105 -19.73 4.69 14.45
CA ALA A 105 -20.89 5.16 15.20
C ALA A 105 -21.54 4.05 16.04
N ALA A 106 -21.64 2.84 15.49
CA ALA A 106 -22.17 1.69 16.22
C ALA A 106 -21.27 1.30 17.40
N ALA A 107 -19.94 1.30 17.22
CA ALA A 107 -18.99 1.01 18.29
C ALA A 107 -19.01 2.08 19.40
N GLU A 108 -19.14 3.36 19.03
CA GLU A 108 -19.26 4.46 19.99
C GLU A 108 -20.57 4.37 20.78
N ALA A 109 -21.69 4.05 20.13
CA ALA A 109 -22.98 3.87 20.80
C ALA A 109 -22.94 2.73 21.82
N ASP A 110 -22.30 1.60 21.48
CA ASP A 110 -22.12 0.49 22.43
C ASP A 110 -21.23 0.89 23.62
N ALA A 111 -20.11 1.56 23.35
CA ALA A 111 -19.24 2.07 24.40
C ALA A 111 -19.98 3.03 25.35
N TYR A 112 -20.81 3.91 24.80
CA TYR A 112 -21.65 4.83 25.58
C TYR A 112 -22.69 4.06 26.41
N ASN A 113 -23.38 3.10 25.81
CA ASN A 113 -24.33 2.25 26.52
C ASN A 113 -23.67 1.50 27.68
N ARG A 114 -22.44 0.98 27.51
CA ARG A 114 -21.68 0.37 28.60
C ARG A 114 -21.43 1.33 29.77
N MET A 115 -21.06 2.58 29.48
CA MET A 115 -20.86 3.60 30.51
C MET A 115 -22.17 3.96 31.24
N LEU A 116 -23.28 4.03 30.52
CA LEU A 116 -24.59 4.32 31.11
C LEU A 116 -25.18 3.16 31.90
N THR A 117 -24.93 1.92 31.47
CA THR A 117 -25.51 0.72 32.10
C THR A 117 -24.62 0.14 33.21
N SER A 118 -23.38 0.64 33.37
CA SER A 118 -22.55 0.38 34.55
C SER A 118 -23.07 1.17 35.76
N ALA A 119 -24.14 0.69 36.38
CA ALA A 119 -24.44 1.01 37.78
C ALA A 119 -23.41 0.32 38.71
N PRO A 120 -23.05 0.94 39.86
CA PRO A 120 -22.03 0.43 40.74
C PRO A 120 -22.63 -0.72 41.57
N THR A 121 -22.41 -1.95 41.15
CA THR A 121 -22.38 -3.07 42.10
C THR A 121 -21.04 -3.77 41.91
N ALA A 122 -20.26 -3.72 42.99
CA ALA A 122 -18.95 -4.32 43.19
C ALA A 122 -18.84 -5.67 42.46
N THR A 123 -17.76 -5.95 41.73
CA THR A 123 -16.47 -6.25 42.34
C THR A 123 -15.29 -5.97 41.41
N ILE A 124 -14.17 -5.66 42.04
CA ILE A 124 -12.86 -5.45 41.41
C ILE A 124 -12.42 -6.76 40.73
N ALA A 125 -12.67 -6.90 39.44
CA ALA A 125 -11.93 -7.82 38.57
C ALA A 125 -11.05 -6.96 37.66
N ARG A 126 -9.80 -6.78 38.12
CA ARG A 126 -8.72 -6.14 37.38
C ARG A 126 -8.32 -7.06 36.23
N GLU A 127 -9.10 -7.10 35.17
CA GLU A 127 -8.71 -7.75 33.93
C GLU A 127 -8.17 -6.66 33.00
N SER A 128 -6.85 -6.49 33.08
CA SER A 128 -6.04 -5.81 32.07
C SER A 128 -6.54 -6.20 30.67
N PRO A 129 -6.86 -5.24 29.78
CA PRO A 129 -7.28 -5.58 28.44
C PRO A 129 -6.08 -6.23 27.74
N SER A 130 -6.17 -7.55 27.56
CA SER A 130 -5.24 -8.28 26.70
C SER A 130 -5.36 -7.67 25.30
N ILE A 131 -4.31 -6.95 24.90
CA ILE A 131 -4.22 -6.21 23.62
C ILE A 131 -4.33 -7.14 22.40
N PHE A 132 -4.34 -8.47 22.61
CA PHE A 132 -4.41 -9.48 21.55
C PHE A 132 -5.75 -10.25 21.47
N THR A 133 -6.74 -9.96 22.31
CA THR A 133 -8.07 -10.59 22.16
C THR A 133 -8.97 -9.73 21.28
N SER A 134 -9.12 -10.17 20.03
CA SER A 134 -10.11 -9.70 19.07
C SER A 134 -11.47 -9.41 19.70
N SER A 135 -11.89 -8.16 19.64
CA SER A 135 -13.20 -7.65 20.08
C SER A 135 -14.32 -8.14 19.14
N THR A 136 -14.74 -9.39 19.32
CA THR A 136 -16.07 -9.85 18.86
C THR A 136 -16.81 -10.42 20.08
N PRO A 137 -17.72 -9.64 20.69
CA PRO A 137 -18.34 -9.96 21.98
C PRO A 137 -19.27 -11.20 21.96
N LEU A 138 -19.56 -11.78 20.79
CA LEU A 138 -20.34 -13.01 20.68
C LEU A 138 -19.62 -14.19 21.37
N LEU A 139 -18.29 -14.24 21.35
CA LEU A 139 -17.54 -15.35 21.93
C LEU A 139 -17.34 -15.23 23.46
N SER A 140 -17.32 -14.00 23.99
CA SER A 140 -17.16 -13.76 25.44
C SER A 140 -18.43 -14.08 26.23
N ALA A 141 -19.62 -13.88 25.66
CA ALA A 141 -20.88 -14.28 26.30
C ALA A 141 -21.05 -15.80 26.41
N LEU A 142 -20.25 -16.59 25.68
CA LEU A 142 -20.33 -18.05 25.67
C LEU A 142 -19.48 -18.72 26.76
N HIS A 143 -18.52 -18.01 27.38
CA HIS A 143 -17.61 -18.56 28.38
C HIS A 143 -17.99 -18.27 29.83
N ASP A 144 -19.06 -17.49 30.08
CA ASP A 144 -19.47 -17.09 31.44
C ASP A 144 -20.38 -18.14 32.13
N LYS A 145 -19.93 -19.39 32.15
CA LYS A 145 -20.58 -20.49 32.90
C LYS A 145 -19.56 -21.41 33.55
N HIS A 146 -18.72 -20.86 34.42
CA HIS A 146 -18.28 -21.53 35.65
C HIS A 146 -17.30 -20.63 36.36
N HIS A 147 -17.64 -20.10 37.54
CA HIS A 147 -16.70 -20.01 38.65
C HIS A 147 -17.47 -19.65 39.94
N THR A 148 -17.62 -20.63 40.82
CA THR A 148 -17.76 -20.35 42.26
C THR A 148 -16.36 -20.40 42.90
N PRO A 149 -15.92 -19.35 43.62
CA PRO A 149 -14.60 -19.28 44.21
C PRO A 149 -14.52 -19.98 45.57
N GLY A 150 -13.40 -20.69 45.76
CA GLY A 150 -12.84 -21.35 46.95
C GLY A 150 -13.60 -21.43 48.29
N VAL A 151 -13.73 -22.66 48.80
CA VAL A 151 -13.50 -23.01 50.22
C VAL A 151 -12.94 -24.44 50.30
N ILE A 152 -11.88 -24.63 51.09
CA ILE A 152 -11.28 -25.92 51.48
C ILE A 152 -12.27 -26.72 52.34
N GLY A 153 -12.58 -27.97 52.00
CA GLY A 153 -13.23 -28.86 52.96
C GLY A 153 -13.92 -30.11 52.37
N LYS A 154 -13.29 -31.26 52.62
CA LYS A 154 -13.85 -32.63 52.75
C LYS A 154 -15.29 -32.90 52.29
N GLY A 155 -15.40 -33.93 51.47
CA GLY A 155 -16.30 -35.06 51.76
C GLY A 155 -17.72 -34.97 51.22
N GLN A 156 -17.95 -35.76 50.17
CA GLN A 156 -18.97 -36.80 50.15
C GLN A 156 -20.45 -36.43 49.85
N ARG A 157 -20.85 -36.92 48.67
CA ARG A 157 -22.14 -37.50 48.26
C ARG A 157 -23.35 -36.58 47.97
N ASN A 158 -23.95 -36.89 46.82
CA ASN A 158 -25.27 -36.49 46.29
C ASN A 158 -25.26 -35.04 45.76
N ALA A 159 -25.86 -34.67 44.64
CA ALA A 159 -26.95 -35.25 43.86
C ALA A 159 -26.93 -34.62 42.46
N GLU A 160 -27.37 -35.37 41.44
CA GLU A 160 -28.16 -34.84 40.32
C GLU A 160 -27.57 -33.67 39.53
N ASP A 161 -26.43 -33.87 38.89
CA ASP A 161 -26.12 -33.12 37.68
C ASP A 161 -26.44 -34.04 36.50
N GLU A 162 -27.60 -33.81 35.87
CA GLU A 162 -27.73 -34.06 34.44
C GLU A 162 -26.54 -33.35 33.79
N GLU A 163 -25.45 -34.08 33.59
CA GLU A 163 -24.41 -33.67 32.64
C GLU A 163 -25.08 -33.72 31.28
N THR A 164 -25.79 -32.62 30.95
CA THR A 164 -26.35 -32.36 29.64
C THR A 164 -25.16 -32.32 28.73
N ILE A 165 -24.87 -33.48 28.15
CA ILE A 165 -23.78 -33.78 27.22
C ILE A 165 -23.46 -32.51 26.46
N THR A 166 -22.30 -31.91 26.70
CA THR A 166 -21.96 -30.59 26.15
C THR A 166 -22.24 -30.63 24.65
N PRO A 167 -23.22 -29.87 24.13
CA PRO A 167 -23.65 -29.98 22.74
C PRO A 167 -22.49 -29.72 21.77
N SER A 168 -21.47 -28.99 22.24
CA SER A 168 -20.18 -28.78 21.57
C SER A 168 -19.41 -30.09 21.33
N LEU A 169 -19.37 -31.01 22.30
CA LEU A 169 -18.69 -32.30 22.15
C LEU A 169 -19.39 -33.16 21.08
N VAL A 170 -20.73 -33.23 21.14
CA VAL A 170 -21.54 -33.99 20.18
C VAL A 170 -21.38 -33.41 18.78
N LEU A 171 -21.45 -32.08 18.63
CA LEU A 171 -21.32 -31.42 17.33
C LEU A 171 -19.92 -31.61 16.74
N ASN A 172 -18.87 -31.52 17.56
CA ASN A 172 -17.50 -31.72 17.08
C ASN A 172 -17.27 -33.17 16.60
N ILE A 173 -17.72 -34.15 17.38
CA ILE A 173 -17.66 -35.57 16.99
C ILE A 173 -18.47 -35.79 15.72
N PHE A 174 -19.70 -35.28 15.66
CA PHE A 174 -20.59 -35.42 14.50
C PHE A 174 -20.01 -34.79 13.23
N LEU A 175 -19.44 -33.58 13.33
CA LEU A 175 -18.80 -32.90 12.21
C LEU A 175 -17.56 -33.64 11.71
N SER A 176 -16.77 -34.22 12.62
CA SER A 176 -15.60 -35.04 12.25
C SER A 176 -16.01 -36.29 11.46
N VAL A 177 -17.08 -36.97 11.89
CA VAL A 177 -17.61 -38.17 11.24
C VAL A 177 -18.22 -37.83 9.89
N LEU A 178 -18.94 -36.71 9.77
CA LEU A 178 -19.49 -36.24 8.51
C LEU A 178 -18.40 -35.91 7.49
N ILE A 179 -17.39 -35.10 7.86
CA ILE A 179 -16.31 -34.73 6.92
C ILE A 179 -15.53 -35.96 6.48
N THR A 180 -15.22 -36.86 7.41
CA THR A 180 -14.50 -38.11 7.10
C THR A 180 -15.35 -39.03 6.21
N GLY A 181 -16.64 -39.18 6.50
CA GLY A 181 -17.57 -39.98 5.72
C GLY A 181 -17.79 -39.44 4.30
N PHE A 182 -17.99 -38.14 4.16
CA PHE A 182 -18.10 -37.49 2.84
C PHE A 182 -16.80 -37.58 2.04
N SER A 183 -15.64 -37.44 2.69
CA SER A 183 -14.34 -37.60 2.03
C SER A 183 -14.15 -39.01 1.47
N VAL A 184 -14.46 -40.04 2.28
CA VAL A 184 -14.39 -41.44 1.84
C VAL A 184 -15.42 -41.75 0.75
N PHE A 185 -16.67 -41.29 0.92
CA PHE A 185 -17.71 -41.47 -0.09
C PHE A 185 -17.33 -40.82 -1.42
N TRP A 186 -16.81 -39.59 -1.38
CA TRP A 186 -16.39 -38.88 -2.57
C TRP A 186 -15.16 -39.53 -3.21
N ALA A 187 -14.22 -40.03 -2.40
CA ALA A 187 -13.07 -40.81 -2.89
C ALA A 187 -13.54 -42.09 -3.60
N LEU A 188 -14.43 -42.88 -3.01
CA LEU A 188 -14.97 -44.09 -3.66
C LEU A 188 -15.80 -43.78 -4.90
N HIS A 189 -16.62 -42.72 -4.87
CA HIS A 189 -17.43 -42.30 -6.01
C HIS A 189 -16.56 -41.78 -7.17
N SER A 190 -15.45 -41.09 -6.88
CA SER A 190 -14.48 -40.67 -7.88
C SER A 190 -13.68 -41.84 -8.48
N LEU A 191 -13.57 -42.95 -7.74
CA LEU A 191 -12.81 -44.14 -8.15
C LEU A 191 -13.66 -45.18 -8.91
N ILE A 192 -14.99 -45.10 -8.83
CA ILE A 192 -15.90 -45.95 -9.59
C ILE A 192 -16.49 -45.10 -10.74
N PRO A 193 -15.82 -45.04 -11.91
CA PRO A 193 -16.46 -44.50 -13.10
C PRO A 193 -17.65 -45.41 -13.42
N THR A 194 -18.83 -44.81 -13.54
CA THR A 194 -20.02 -45.48 -14.04
C THR A 194 -19.73 -46.02 -15.45
N ALA A 195 -19.61 -47.34 -15.55
CA ALA A 195 -19.69 -48.09 -16.80
C ALA A 195 -21.06 -48.76 -16.88
#